data_AF-A0A7S0FRW7-F1
#
_entry.id   AF-A0A7S0FRW7-F1
#
_cell.length_a   1.000
_cell.length_b   1.000
_cell.length_c   1.000
_cell.angle_alpha   90.00
_cell.angle_beta   90.00
_cell.angle_gamma   90.00
#
_symmetry.space_group_name_H-M   'P 1'
#
loop_
_entity.id
_entity.type
_entity.pdbx_description
1 polymer ?
#
loop_
_entity_poly.entity_id
_entity_poly.type
_entity_poly.pdbx_seq_one_letter_code
_entity_poly.pdbx_strand_id
1 'polypeptide(L)'
;SLKADICRVAALYLEGGYYYDVDLKTVEPVYLAPNITFSSCRESQVYFKCEGRCPPGNVIEEAKRRIGAYPYGINNLFQAFVASIRTSPVLKRALELMLDYYEGKYQNHGPMGVSTLGDALAEIMASNSSAVNLRLLYESKNTENMKDNYYPDAGQPDGKGLGCKKIVHDPQEHRVYFFSRIPGYSGSCVFANSTEDPDAAAANAGKVFM
;
A
#
# COMPACT_ATOMS: atom_id res chain seq x y z
N SER A 1 6.59 3.22 13.29
CA SER A 1 6.56 3.06 14.76
C SER A 1 5.22 2.47 15.14
N LEU A 2 5.16 1.40 15.94
CA LEU A 2 3.91 0.71 16.32
C LEU A 2 2.85 1.67 16.88
N LYS A 3 3.26 2.66 17.66
CA LYS A 3 2.36 3.68 18.23
C LYS A 3 1.60 4.46 17.16
N ALA A 4 2.30 4.85 16.08
CA ALA A 4 1.70 5.59 14.98
C ALA A 4 0.67 4.74 14.22
N ASP A 5 0.87 3.42 14.15
CA ASP A 5 -0.05 2.49 13.50
C ASP A 5 -1.36 2.37 14.30
N ILE A 6 -1.29 2.32 15.64
CA ILE A 6 -2.48 2.34 16.50
C ILE A 6 -3.21 3.69 16.37
N CYS A 7 -2.47 4.80 16.49
CA CYS A 7 -3.06 6.14 16.47
C CYS A 7 -3.79 6.44 15.16
N ARG A 8 -3.23 6.06 14.00
CA ARG A 8 -3.89 6.32 12.71
C ARG A 8 -5.19 5.52 12.56
N VAL A 9 -5.19 4.24 12.97
CA VAL A 9 -6.38 3.38 12.90
C VAL A 9 -7.45 3.86 13.87
N ALA A 10 -7.06 4.24 15.09
CA ALA A 10 -7.97 4.80 16.09
C ALA A 10 -8.58 6.14 15.61
N ALA A 11 -7.76 7.05 15.07
CA ALA A 11 -8.25 8.33 14.54
C ALA A 11 -9.27 8.12 13.41
N LEU A 12 -8.96 7.25 12.44
CA LEU A 12 -9.90 6.90 11.37
C LEU A 12 -11.14 6.17 11.89
N TYR A 13 -11.03 5.34 12.93
CA TYR A 13 -12.20 4.69 13.51
C TYR A 13 -13.15 5.69 14.14
N LEU A 14 -12.61 6.68 14.86
CA LEU A 14 -13.39 7.71 15.54
C LEU A 14 -13.95 8.74 14.58
N GLU A 15 -13.19 9.16 13.57
CA GLU A 15 -13.56 10.30 12.72
C GLU A 15 -13.91 9.94 11.27
N GLY A 16 -13.49 8.78 10.80
CA GLY A 16 -13.48 8.48 9.37
C GLY A 16 -12.52 9.38 8.60
N GLY A 17 -12.77 9.54 7.30
CA GLY A 17 -12.00 10.42 6.43
C GLY A 17 -10.81 9.73 5.79
N TYR A 18 -9.74 10.48 5.57
CA TYR A 18 -8.53 10.05 4.86
C TYR A 18 -7.31 10.16 5.75
N TYR A 19 -6.45 9.17 5.67
CA TYR A 19 -5.11 9.16 6.21
C TYR A 19 -4.11 8.95 5.07
N TYR A 20 -3.01 9.70 5.09
CA TYR A 20 -1.87 9.46 4.23
C TYR A 20 -0.56 9.75 4.97
N ASP A 21 0.48 8.94 4.74
CA ASP A 21 1.81 9.25 5.28
C ASP A 21 2.34 10.54 4.63
N VAL A 22 3.11 11.31 5.39
CA VAL A 22 3.67 12.61 4.96
C VAL A 22 4.72 12.50 3.85
N ASP A 23 5.16 11.28 3.54
CA ASP A 23 6.16 11.00 2.52
C ASP A 23 5.57 10.50 1.20
N LEU A 24 4.25 10.54 1.05
CA LEU A 24 3.58 10.32 -0.23
C LEU A 24 3.61 11.59 -1.08
N LYS A 25 4.12 11.49 -2.32
CA LYS A 25 3.99 12.56 -3.32
C LYS A 25 2.66 12.38 -4.04
N THR A 26 1.74 13.31 -3.86
CA THR A 26 0.45 13.28 -4.57
C THR A 26 0.65 13.64 -6.04
N VAL A 27 0.07 12.84 -6.93
CA VAL A 27 -0.03 13.07 -8.37
C VAL A 27 -1.44 13.56 -8.70
N GLU A 28 -2.45 12.78 -8.29
CA GLU A 28 -3.86 13.12 -8.40
C GLU A 28 -4.59 12.86 -7.06
N PRO A 29 -5.66 13.61 -6.75
CA PRO A 29 -6.52 13.31 -5.61
C PRO A 29 -7.29 12.01 -5.82
N VAL A 30 -7.43 11.20 -4.75
CA VAL A 30 -8.30 10.01 -4.75
C VAL A 30 -9.73 10.43 -4.43
N TYR A 31 -10.63 10.32 -5.40
CA TYR A 31 -12.07 10.53 -5.19
C TYR A 31 -12.77 9.18 -4.95
N LEU A 32 -13.36 9.01 -3.77
CA LEU A 32 -14.15 7.82 -3.45
C LEU A 32 -15.64 8.08 -3.68
N ALA A 33 -16.33 7.11 -4.28
CA ALA A 33 -17.77 7.17 -4.42
C ALA A 33 -18.44 7.15 -3.01
N PRO A 34 -19.59 7.83 -2.81
CA PRO A 34 -20.21 7.97 -1.48
C PRO A 34 -20.58 6.64 -0.81
N ASN A 35 -20.75 5.56 -1.59
CA ASN A 35 -21.07 4.24 -1.08
C ASN A 35 -19.83 3.47 -0.61
N ILE A 36 -18.60 3.91 -0.89
CA ILE A 36 -17.37 3.25 -0.43
C ILE A 36 -17.20 3.48 1.07
N THR A 37 -17.07 2.38 1.82
CA THR A 37 -16.96 2.40 3.29
C THR A 37 -15.52 2.22 3.78
N PHE A 38 -14.68 1.59 2.96
CA PHE A 38 -13.28 1.37 3.25
C PHE A 38 -12.47 1.38 1.95
N SER A 39 -11.32 2.03 1.98
CA SER A 39 -10.36 2.02 0.90
C SER A 39 -8.94 2.03 1.47
N SER A 40 -8.07 1.28 0.83
CA SER A 40 -6.64 1.30 1.11
C SER A 40 -5.91 0.80 -0.14
N CYS A 41 -4.63 0.54 -0.02
CA CYS A 41 -3.78 0.11 -1.11
C CYS A 41 -3.29 -1.30 -0.83
N ARG A 42 -3.38 -2.22 -1.78
CA ARG A 42 -2.70 -3.51 -1.68
C ARG A 42 -1.22 -3.30 -1.92
N GLU A 43 -0.39 -3.86 -1.07
CA GLU A 43 1.03 -3.95 -1.37
C GLU A 43 1.21 -5.02 -2.46
N SER A 44 1.36 -4.58 -3.70
CA SER A 44 1.57 -5.47 -4.83
C SER A 44 3.06 -5.47 -5.16
N GLN A 45 3.81 -6.45 -4.65
CA GLN A 45 5.12 -6.79 -5.23
C GLN A 45 4.98 -7.50 -6.59
N VAL A 46 3.87 -7.28 -7.30
CA VAL A 46 3.70 -7.72 -8.66
C VAL A 46 4.61 -6.88 -9.54
N TYR A 47 5.78 -7.44 -9.84
CA TYR A 47 6.59 -6.99 -10.95
C TYR A 47 5.82 -7.28 -12.23
N PHE A 48 5.19 -6.26 -12.81
CA PHE A 48 4.70 -6.36 -14.18
C PHE A 48 5.93 -6.38 -15.11
N LYS A 49 6.48 -7.58 -15.33
CA LYS A 49 7.34 -7.85 -16.48
C LYS A 49 6.42 -8.07 -17.68
N CYS A 50 5.80 -7.00 -18.16
CA CYS A 50 5.19 -7.04 -19.48
C CYS A 50 6.34 -7.00 -20.48
N GLU A 51 6.64 -8.12 -21.14
CA GLU A 51 7.48 -8.10 -22.35
C GLU A 51 6.51 -7.89 -23.52
N GLY A 52 6.27 -6.62 -23.89
CA GLY A 52 5.29 -6.21 -24.91
C GLY A 52 4.11 -5.37 -24.37
N ARG A 53 2.97 -5.37 -25.08
CA ARG A 53 1.72 -4.73 -24.61
C ARG A 53 1.17 -5.53 -23.43
N CYS A 54 1.05 -4.92 -22.26
CA CYS A 54 0.28 -5.52 -21.17
C CYS A 54 -1.14 -5.81 -21.71
N PRO A 55 -1.67 -7.03 -21.55
CA PRO A 55 -2.96 -7.37 -22.12
C PRO A 55 -4.04 -6.44 -21.53
N PRO A 56 -4.93 -5.86 -22.36
CA PRO A 56 -6.14 -5.22 -21.87
C PRO A 56 -7.02 -6.34 -21.29
N GLY A 57 -6.98 -6.51 -19.98
CA GLY A 57 -7.62 -7.62 -19.29
C GLY A 57 -7.30 -7.59 -17.81
N ASN A 58 -7.85 -8.55 -17.05
CA ASN A 58 -7.72 -8.62 -15.60
C ASN A 58 -6.25 -8.95 -15.21
N VAL A 59 -5.38 -7.92 -15.24
CA VAL A 59 -3.94 -7.99 -15.00
C VAL A 59 -3.62 -8.63 -13.64
N ILE A 60 -4.56 -8.53 -12.70
CA ILE A 60 -4.53 -9.15 -11.39
C ILE A 60 -4.60 -10.69 -11.49
N GLU A 61 -5.43 -11.25 -12.37
CA GLU A 61 -5.57 -12.70 -12.54
C GLU A 61 -4.35 -13.33 -13.24
N GLU A 62 -3.77 -12.61 -14.21
CA GLU A 62 -2.52 -13.04 -14.87
C GLU A 62 -1.33 -12.96 -13.89
N ALA A 63 -1.26 -11.91 -13.07
CA ALA A 63 -0.26 -11.78 -12.00
C ALA A 63 -0.40 -12.87 -10.93
N LYS A 64 -1.64 -13.17 -10.49
CA LYS A 64 -1.94 -14.30 -9.60
C LYS A 64 -1.47 -15.63 -10.19
N ARG A 65 -1.70 -15.85 -11.50
CA ARG A 65 -1.28 -17.08 -12.20
C ARG A 65 0.22 -17.22 -12.35
N ARG A 66 0.94 -16.15 -12.68
CA ARG A 66 2.37 -16.19 -13.03
C ARG A 66 3.31 -16.14 -11.84
N ILE A 67 2.92 -15.49 -10.75
CA ILE A 67 3.88 -15.09 -9.71
C ILE A 67 3.94 -16.09 -8.54
N GLY A 68 3.07 -17.11 -8.50
CA GLY A 68 3.17 -18.20 -7.53
C GLY A 68 3.34 -17.68 -6.09
N ALA A 69 2.29 -17.10 -5.52
CA ALA A 69 2.19 -16.70 -4.11
C ALA A 69 3.51 -16.21 -3.47
N TYR A 70 3.83 -14.92 -3.61
CA TYR A 70 4.88 -14.31 -2.78
C TYR A 70 4.60 -14.62 -1.30
N PRO A 71 5.62 -14.87 -0.48
CA PRO A 71 5.47 -15.20 0.94
C PRO A 71 4.90 -14.05 1.80
N TYR A 72 4.74 -12.85 1.23
CA TYR A 72 3.99 -11.77 1.84
C TYR A 72 2.50 -12.02 1.58
N GLY A 73 1.76 -12.32 2.66
CA GLY A 73 0.38 -12.77 2.59
C GLY A 73 -0.48 -11.92 1.67
N ILE A 74 -1.45 -12.56 1.02
CA ILE A 74 -2.46 -11.99 0.11
C ILE A 74 -3.24 -10.80 0.75
N ASN A 75 -3.02 -10.58 2.04
CA ASN A 75 -3.66 -9.61 2.91
C ASN A 75 -2.81 -8.35 3.17
N ASN A 76 -1.56 -8.22 2.70
CA ASN A 76 -0.77 -7.03 3.02
C ASN A 76 -1.37 -5.75 2.42
N LEU A 77 -1.81 -4.86 3.31
CA LEU A 77 -2.27 -3.52 2.95
C LEU A 77 -1.16 -2.50 3.18
N PHE A 78 -0.84 -1.76 2.13
CA PHE A 78 0.02 -0.58 2.18
C PHE A 78 -0.67 0.52 2.99
N GLN A 79 -0.28 0.59 4.27
CA GLN A 79 -0.89 1.47 5.27
C GLN A 79 -0.54 2.96 5.15
N ALA A 80 0.21 3.36 4.12
CA ALA A 80 0.52 4.77 3.89
C ALA A 80 -0.67 5.53 3.28
N PHE A 81 -1.73 4.84 2.83
CA PHE A 81 -3.01 5.45 2.46
C PHE A 81 -4.16 4.58 2.97
N VAL A 82 -5.07 5.19 3.73
CA VAL A 82 -6.30 4.55 4.19
C VAL A 82 -7.41 5.60 4.18
N ALA A 83 -8.58 5.22 3.69
CA ALA A 83 -9.79 6.02 3.80
C ALA A 83 -10.92 5.15 4.32
N SER A 84 -11.74 5.68 5.23
CA SER A 84 -12.85 4.91 5.77
C SER A 84 -13.95 5.80 6.33
N ILE A 85 -15.14 5.24 6.43
CA ILE A 85 -16.20 5.82 7.26
C ILE A 85 -15.86 5.69 8.75
N ARG A 86 -16.45 6.56 9.56
CA ARG A 86 -16.46 6.42 11.02
C ARG A 86 -17.02 5.05 11.42
N THR A 87 -16.52 4.50 12.52
CA THR A 87 -16.96 3.21 13.11
C THR A 87 -16.87 2.01 12.17
N SER A 88 -15.96 2.05 11.18
CA SER A 88 -15.75 0.96 10.23
C SER A 88 -15.47 -0.38 10.92
N PRO A 89 -16.15 -1.48 10.52
CA PRO A 89 -15.92 -2.80 11.09
C PRO A 89 -14.50 -3.31 10.85
N VAL A 90 -13.89 -2.93 9.72
CA VAL A 90 -12.48 -3.27 9.41
C VAL A 90 -11.54 -2.59 10.40
N LEU A 91 -11.73 -1.30 10.66
CA LEU A 91 -10.87 -0.55 11.59
C LEU A 91 -11.05 -1.02 13.04
N LYS A 92 -12.29 -1.33 13.45
CA LYS A 92 -12.56 -1.92 14.77
C LYS A 92 -11.80 -3.23 14.94
N ARG A 93 -11.95 -4.13 13.96
CA ARG A 93 -11.30 -5.44 14.02
C ARG A 93 -9.78 -5.32 13.98
N ALA A 94 -9.23 -4.38 13.21
CA ALA A 94 -7.79 -4.10 13.21
C ALA A 94 -7.28 -3.66 14.59
N LEU A 95 -8.03 -2.81 15.31
CA LEU A 95 -7.67 -2.41 16.69
C LEU A 95 -7.73 -3.58 17.67
N GLU A 96 -8.70 -4.48 17.54
CA GLU A 96 -8.77 -5.70 18.34
C GLU A 96 -7.57 -6.61 18.08
N LEU A 97 -7.20 -6.81 16.80
CA LEU A 97 -5.99 -7.58 16.44
C LEU A 97 -4.69 -6.92 16.93
N MET A 98 -4.62 -5.59 16.92
CA MET A 98 -3.50 -4.86 17.53
C MET A 98 -3.45 -5.08 19.04
N LEU A 99 -4.59 -5.11 19.75
CA LEU A 99 -4.64 -5.44 21.17
C LEU A 99 -4.18 -6.89 21.41
N ASP A 100 -4.71 -7.84 20.64
CA ASP A 100 -4.32 -9.25 20.69
C ASP A 100 -2.80 -9.42 20.46
N TYR A 101 -2.18 -8.59 19.61
CA TYR A 101 -0.73 -8.57 19.41
C TYR A 101 0.02 -8.21 20.69
N TYR A 102 -0.41 -7.16 21.41
CA TYR A 102 0.21 -6.76 22.69
C TYR A 102 -0.03 -7.77 23.81
N GLU A 103 -1.14 -8.51 23.76
CA GLU A 103 -1.45 -9.57 24.73
C GLU A 103 -0.80 -10.92 24.40
N GLY A 104 -0.05 -11.01 23.29
CA GLY A 104 0.61 -12.25 22.84
C GLY A 104 -0.33 -13.29 22.25
N LYS A 105 -1.54 -12.88 21.84
CA LYS A 105 -2.59 -13.74 21.26
C LYS A 105 -2.59 -13.76 19.73
N TYR A 106 -2.04 -12.72 19.10
CA TYR A 106 -1.94 -12.62 17.64
C TYR A 106 -0.50 -12.85 17.14
N GLN A 107 -0.34 -13.81 16.23
CA GLN A 107 0.94 -14.10 15.57
C GLN A 107 1.10 -13.21 14.35
N ASN A 108 1.81 -12.10 14.54
CA ASN A 108 2.07 -11.14 13.49
C ASN A 108 3.00 -11.70 12.40
N HIS A 109 2.70 -11.43 11.13
CA HIS A 109 3.43 -11.90 9.95
C HIS A 109 4.12 -10.79 9.15
N GLY A 110 4.19 -9.57 9.71
CA GLY A 110 4.82 -8.43 9.06
C GLY A 110 4.87 -7.20 9.97
N PRO A 111 4.97 -5.97 9.42
CA PRO A 111 4.73 -4.76 10.20
C PRO A 111 3.32 -4.80 10.79
N MET A 112 3.18 -4.60 12.11
CA MET A 112 1.91 -4.79 12.84
C MET A 112 0.72 -4.10 12.15
N GLY A 113 0.85 -2.83 11.77
CA GLY A 113 -0.25 -2.11 11.11
C GLY A 113 -0.64 -2.66 9.74
N VAL A 114 0.32 -3.17 8.97
CA VAL A 114 0.08 -3.81 7.67
C VAL A 114 -0.67 -5.13 7.85
N SER A 115 -0.17 -6.00 8.73
CA SER A 115 -0.71 -7.34 8.94
C SER A 115 -2.09 -7.31 9.61
N THR A 116 -2.25 -6.55 10.68
CA THR A 116 -3.54 -6.47 11.41
C THR A 116 -4.65 -5.85 10.57
N LEU A 117 -4.36 -4.80 9.79
CA LEU A 117 -5.36 -4.20 8.90
C LEU A 117 -5.74 -5.14 7.76
N GLY A 118 -4.75 -5.84 7.21
CA GLY A 118 -4.93 -6.86 6.19
C GLY A 118 -5.82 -8.01 6.63
N ASP A 119 -5.50 -8.61 7.77
CA ASP A 119 -6.24 -9.73 8.33
C ASP A 119 -7.64 -9.30 8.78
N ALA A 120 -7.79 -8.12 9.38
CA ALA A 120 -9.10 -7.57 9.71
C ALA A 120 -9.99 -7.44 8.47
N LEU A 121 -9.46 -6.92 7.36
CA LEU A 121 -10.21 -6.81 6.11
C LEU A 121 -10.61 -8.21 5.59
N ALA A 122 -9.67 -9.16 5.59
CA ALA A 122 -9.92 -10.53 5.13
C ALA A 122 -11.01 -11.23 5.98
N GLU A 123 -10.93 -11.13 7.31
CA GLU A 123 -11.92 -11.70 8.23
C GLU A 123 -13.33 -11.10 8.03
N ILE A 124 -13.43 -9.78 7.88
CA ILE A 124 -14.72 -9.12 7.64
C ILE A 124 -15.28 -9.50 6.26
N MET A 125 -14.46 -9.53 5.22
CA MET A 125 -14.92 -9.94 3.88
C MET A 125 -15.38 -11.40 3.85
N ALA A 126 -14.72 -12.30 4.60
CA ALA A 126 -15.09 -13.70 4.67
C ALA A 126 -16.37 -13.94 5.49
N SER A 127 -16.58 -13.19 6.58
CA SER A 127 -17.73 -13.35 7.46
C SER A 127 -18.98 -12.60 6.97
N ASN A 128 -18.81 -11.42 6.38
CA ASN A 128 -19.91 -10.59 5.91
C ASN A 128 -19.42 -9.62 4.82
N SER A 129 -19.31 -10.10 3.58
CA SER A 129 -18.87 -9.30 2.44
C SER A 129 -19.70 -8.04 2.21
N SER A 130 -20.99 -8.06 2.55
CA SER A 130 -21.89 -6.90 2.44
C SER A 130 -21.63 -5.81 3.48
N ALA A 131 -20.87 -6.10 4.55
CA ALA A 131 -20.54 -5.12 5.59
C ALA A 131 -19.53 -4.06 5.11
N VAL A 132 -18.85 -4.31 3.99
CA VAL A 132 -17.80 -3.42 3.47
C VAL A 132 -17.97 -3.26 1.98
N ASN A 133 -18.31 -2.04 1.56
CA ASN A 133 -18.11 -1.63 0.19
C ASN A 133 -16.68 -1.08 0.04
N LEU A 134 -15.92 -1.74 -0.83
CA LEU A 134 -14.46 -1.69 -0.84
C LEU A 134 -13.94 -1.12 -2.15
N ARG A 135 -12.97 -0.20 -2.06
CA ARG A 135 -12.11 0.17 -3.19
C ARG A 135 -10.65 -0.04 -2.82
N LEU A 136 -9.93 -0.89 -3.54
CA LEU A 136 -8.51 -1.10 -3.31
C LEU A 136 -7.67 -0.53 -4.46
N LEU A 137 -6.71 0.32 -4.09
CA LEU A 137 -5.62 0.75 -4.96
C LEU A 137 -4.48 -0.28 -4.92
N TYR A 138 -3.47 -0.09 -5.75
CA TYR A 138 -2.32 -0.99 -5.86
C TYR A 138 -1.02 -0.22 -5.78
N GLU A 139 -0.12 -0.64 -4.88
CA GLU A 139 1.26 -0.19 -4.91
C GLU A 139 2.01 -1.07 -5.88
N SER A 140 2.72 -0.51 -6.86
CA SER A 140 3.52 -1.29 -7.81
C SER A 140 4.82 -0.58 -8.14
N LYS A 141 5.83 -1.35 -8.55
CA LYS A 141 7.07 -0.77 -9.06
C LYS A 141 6.79 -0.14 -10.43
N ASN A 142 6.97 1.17 -10.54
CA ASN A 142 6.89 1.93 -11.77
C ASN A 142 8.13 1.66 -12.64
N THR A 143 8.09 0.55 -13.38
CA THR A 143 9.11 0.22 -14.38
C THR A 143 8.97 1.15 -15.60
N GLU A 144 10.01 1.24 -16.42
CA GLU A 144 9.97 2.03 -17.66
C GLU A 144 8.79 1.63 -18.54
N ASN A 145 8.48 0.34 -18.64
CA ASN A 145 7.31 -0.12 -19.38
C ASN A 145 5.99 0.40 -18.79
N MET A 146 5.79 0.31 -17.47
CA MET A 146 4.57 0.83 -16.85
C MET A 146 4.39 2.33 -17.08
N LYS A 147 5.48 3.08 -16.94
CA LYS A 147 5.48 4.53 -17.18
C LYS A 147 5.16 4.83 -18.64
N ASP A 148 5.87 4.24 -19.59
CA ASP A 148 5.80 4.67 -20.98
C ASP A 148 4.54 4.14 -21.70
N ASN A 149 4.01 2.98 -21.27
CA ASN A 149 2.88 2.34 -21.95
C ASN A 149 1.55 2.38 -21.20
N TYR A 150 1.56 2.57 -19.88
CA TYR A 150 0.33 2.49 -19.07
C TYR A 150 0.03 3.79 -18.34
N TYR A 151 1.07 4.52 -17.90
CA TYR A 151 0.95 5.76 -17.14
C TYR A 151 1.84 6.89 -17.68
N PRO A 152 1.71 7.26 -18.97
CA PRO A 152 2.59 8.24 -19.60
C PRO A 152 2.52 9.61 -18.93
N ASP A 153 1.36 9.95 -18.37
CA ASP A 153 1.10 11.26 -17.76
C ASP A 153 1.43 11.34 -16.27
N ALA A 154 1.84 10.22 -15.64
CA ALA A 154 2.12 10.19 -14.20
C ALA A 154 3.38 11.00 -13.80
N GLY A 155 4.19 11.42 -14.78
CA GLY A 155 5.46 12.11 -14.55
C GLY A 155 6.57 11.16 -14.08
N GLN A 156 7.58 11.74 -13.42
CA GLN A 156 8.72 10.99 -12.88
C GLN A 156 8.88 11.24 -11.38
N PRO A 157 9.31 10.23 -10.61
CA PRO A 157 9.71 10.45 -9.22
C PRO A 157 11.01 11.27 -9.17
N ASP A 158 11.12 12.22 -8.22
CA ASP A 158 12.22 13.20 -8.16
C ASP A 158 13.54 12.61 -7.58
N GLY A 159 13.68 11.28 -7.52
CA GLY A 159 14.79 10.62 -6.84
C GLY A 159 15.19 9.27 -7.40
N LYS A 160 16.24 8.70 -6.82
CA LYS A 160 16.80 7.38 -7.17
C LYS A 160 16.73 6.40 -6.00
N GLY A 161 16.71 5.12 -6.34
CA GLY A 161 16.58 4.01 -5.38
C GLY A 161 15.29 3.23 -5.55
N LEU A 162 15.23 2.07 -4.91
CA LEU A 162 14.09 1.14 -5.02
C LEU A 162 12.78 1.74 -4.47
N GLY A 163 12.86 2.62 -3.47
CA GLY A 163 11.70 3.26 -2.87
C GLY A 163 11.06 4.34 -3.75
N CYS A 164 11.85 5.06 -4.56
CA CYS A 164 11.33 6.13 -5.42
C CYS A 164 10.52 5.60 -6.61
N LYS A 165 10.78 4.36 -7.03
CA LYS A 165 10.13 3.76 -8.22
C LYS A 165 8.84 3.04 -7.86
N LYS A 166 8.12 3.47 -6.82
CA LYS A 166 6.84 2.87 -6.42
C LYS A 166 5.72 3.87 -6.62
N ILE A 167 4.64 3.42 -7.23
CA ILE A 167 3.42 4.20 -7.47
C ILE A 167 2.24 3.51 -6.81
N VAL A 168 1.28 4.31 -6.37
CA VAL A 168 -0.05 3.87 -5.96
C VAL A 168 -1.01 4.26 -7.06
N HIS A 169 -1.67 3.26 -7.65
CA HIS A 169 -2.48 3.41 -8.86
C HIS A 169 -3.77 2.61 -8.79
N ASP A 170 -4.72 2.97 -9.65
CA ASP A 170 -5.90 2.17 -9.96
C ASP A 170 -5.76 1.59 -11.38
N PRO A 171 -5.53 0.27 -11.50
CA PRO A 171 -5.32 -0.36 -12.80
C PRO A 171 -6.58 -0.44 -13.64
N GLN A 172 -7.78 -0.22 -13.09
CA GLN A 172 -9.04 -0.19 -13.85
C GLN A 172 -9.24 1.19 -14.49
N GLU A 173 -8.89 2.25 -13.77
CA GLU A 173 -9.03 3.63 -14.24
C GLU A 173 -7.82 4.12 -15.05
N HIS A 174 -6.74 3.35 -15.05
CA HIS A 174 -5.45 3.72 -15.64
C HIS A 174 -4.95 5.06 -15.06
N ARG A 175 -5.01 5.20 -13.73
CA ARG A 175 -4.59 6.43 -13.02
C ARG A 175 -3.58 6.18 -11.92
N VAL A 176 -2.60 7.07 -11.83
CA VAL A 176 -1.64 7.13 -10.72
C VAL A 176 -2.05 8.24 -9.75
N TYR A 177 -2.16 7.89 -8.48
CA TYR A 177 -2.57 8.81 -7.42
C TYR A 177 -1.39 9.32 -6.60
N PHE A 178 -0.41 8.44 -6.33
CA PHE A 178 0.75 8.80 -5.50
C PHE A 178 2.04 8.16 -6.03
N PHE A 179 3.17 8.79 -5.77
CA PHE A 179 4.44 8.09 -5.62
C PHE A 179 4.63 7.74 -4.14
N SER A 180 5.01 6.50 -3.85
CA SER A 180 5.04 5.97 -2.49
C SER A 180 6.07 6.63 -1.57
N ARG A 181 7.07 7.34 -2.11
CA ARG A 181 8.12 8.00 -1.35
C ARG A 181 8.55 9.30 -2.01
N ILE A 182 8.75 10.33 -1.20
CA ILE A 182 9.44 11.57 -1.56
C ILE A 182 10.95 11.38 -1.29
N PRO A 183 11.84 11.86 -2.18
CA PRO A 183 13.28 11.79 -1.95
C PRO A 183 13.72 12.43 -0.63
N GLY A 184 14.63 11.76 0.07
CA GLY A 184 15.20 12.25 1.34
C GLY A 184 14.42 11.84 2.58
N TYR A 185 13.22 11.26 2.44
CA TYR A 185 12.46 10.76 3.59
C TYR A 185 12.95 9.39 4.09
N SER A 186 13.37 8.52 3.17
CA SER A 186 13.90 7.19 3.49
C SER A 186 15.23 6.93 2.79
N GLY A 187 16.11 6.12 3.38
CA GLY A 187 17.36 5.70 2.73
C GLY A 187 17.16 4.93 1.42
N SER A 188 15.95 4.41 1.17
CA SER A 188 15.59 3.72 -0.07
C SER A 188 15.14 4.65 -1.20
N CYS A 189 14.93 5.94 -0.92
CA CYS A 189 14.59 6.95 -1.91
C CYS A 189 15.36 8.24 -1.63
N VAL A 190 16.48 8.44 -2.34
CA VAL A 190 17.37 9.60 -2.17
C VAL A 190 17.23 10.56 -3.34
N PHE A 191 17.63 11.81 -3.14
CA PHE A 191 17.64 12.80 -4.22
C PHE A 191 18.50 12.31 -5.40
N ALA A 192 18.09 12.65 -6.63
CA ALA A 192 18.79 12.21 -7.84
C ALA A 192 20.28 12.62 -7.88
N ASN A 193 20.62 13.75 -7.26
CA ASN A 193 21.99 14.27 -7.14
C ASN A 193 22.76 13.76 -5.92
N SER A 194 22.15 12.93 -5.06
CA SER A 194 22.85 12.37 -3.90
C SER A 194 24.01 11.46 -4.35
N THR A 195 25.14 11.54 -3.68
CA THR A 195 26.25 10.60 -3.87
C THR A 195 26.03 9.27 -3.15
N GLU A 196 25.02 9.18 -2.29
CA GLU A 196 24.68 7.97 -1.57
C GLU A 196 24.20 6.88 -2.53
N ASP A 197 24.62 5.64 -2.25
CA ASP A 197 24.06 4.45 -2.87
C ASP A 197 22.79 4.04 -2.12
N PRO A 198 21.60 4.26 -2.69
CA PRO A 198 20.34 3.94 -2.01
C PRO A 198 20.16 2.44 -1.76
N ASP A 199 20.82 1.57 -2.54
CA ASP A 199 20.71 0.13 -2.38
C ASP A 199 21.58 -0.36 -1.19
N ALA A 200 22.71 0.30 -0.95
CA ALA A 200 23.54 0.06 0.24
C ALA A 200 22.85 0.56 1.53
N ALA A 201 22.14 1.69 1.47
CA ALA A 201 21.40 2.24 2.61
C ALA A 201 20.19 1.37 3.00
N ALA A 202 19.45 0.84 2.01
CA ALA A 202 18.31 -0.04 2.24
C ALA A 202 18.71 -1.37 2.93
N ALA A 203 19.87 -1.93 2.59
CA ALA A 203 20.39 -3.16 3.19
C ALA A 203 20.72 -3.01 4.70
N ASN A 204 21.07 -1.81 5.14
CA ASN A 204 21.41 -1.53 6.55
C ASN A 204 20.18 -1.15 7.39
N ALA A 205 19.15 -0.54 6.80
CA ALA A 205 17.92 -0.16 7.51
C ALA A 205 17.14 -1.37 8.07
N GLY A 206 17.22 -2.53 7.41
CA GLY A 206 16.57 -3.77 7.85
C GLY A 206 17.15 -4.38 9.13
N LYS A 207 18.33 -3.92 9.61
CA LYS A 207 18.99 -4.45 10.81
C LYS A 207 18.69 -3.67 12.10
N VAL A 208 18.03 -2.51 12.01
CA VAL A 208 17.85 -1.58 13.15
C VAL A 208 16.45 -1.69 13.77
N PHE A 209 15.54 -2.48 13.18
CA PHE A 209 14.15 -2.62 13.62
C PHE A 209 13.74 -4.03 14.09
N MET A 210 14.70 -4.89 14.45
CA MET A 210 14.42 -6.13 15.21
C MET A 210 14.79 -5.96 16.67
#